data_AF-A0A7V3NKM4-F1
#
_entry.id   AF-A0A7V3NKM4-F1
#
_cell.length_a   1.000
_cell.length_b   1.000
_cell.length_c   1.000
_cell.angle_alpha   90.00
_cell.angle_beta   90.00
_cell.angle_gamma   90.00
#
_symmetry.space_group_name_H-M   'P 1'
#
loop_
_entity.id
_entity.type
_entity.pdbx_description
1 polymer ?
#
loop_
_entity_poly.entity_id
_entity_poly.type
_entity_poly.pdbx_seq_one_letter_code
_entity_poly.pdbx_strand_id
1 'polypeptide(L)'
;MSRRERVVGYLVRGCVVLVVAVVALCLISGVASLLYDAYQAREAAAAFQSMEAEAKEACAQCFQAGAPVGVRLHREGKVLAVESDTGKANGRLLMALPTEMRATSPEEVRTLVCIGAKERVRYGSYEDGAPAYEVRRQVCACLWPERSTLFLRTVSGGLPPKAKTGRGSASGGDPLPYEITRFIQELPGE
;
A
#
# COMPACT_ATOMS: atom_id res chain seq x y z
N MET A 1 -46.74 38.60 -40.23
CA MET A 1 -45.89 38.37 -39.04
C MET A 1 -45.64 39.68 -38.31
N SER A 2 -46.16 39.77 -37.08
CA SER A 2 -46.10 40.95 -36.21
C SER A 2 -44.67 41.16 -35.68
N ARG A 3 -44.26 42.41 -35.45
CA ARG A 3 -42.94 42.76 -34.84
C ARG A 3 -42.69 42.00 -33.53
N ARG A 4 -43.75 41.68 -32.77
CA ARG A 4 -43.66 40.90 -31.53
C ARG A 4 -43.22 39.44 -31.74
N GLU A 5 -43.64 38.78 -32.82
CA GLU A 5 -43.29 37.38 -33.11
C GLU A 5 -41.80 37.23 -33.47
N ARG A 6 -41.23 38.22 -34.14
CA ARG A 6 -39.79 38.24 -34.44
C ARG A 6 -38.94 38.41 -33.19
N VAL A 7 -39.33 39.31 -32.29
CA VAL A 7 -38.59 39.57 -31.03
C VAL A 7 -38.58 38.33 -30.12
N VAL A 8 -39.72 37.63 -30.01
CA VAL A 8 -39.81 36.38 -29.24
C VAL A 8 -38.95 35.27 -29.86
N GLY A 9 -38.90 35.15 -31.19
CA GLY A 9 -38.04 34.19 -31.88
C GLY A 9 -36.54 34.41 -31.66
N TYR A 10 -36.08 35.68 -31.60
CA TYR A 10 -34.69 36.02 -31.29
C TYR A 10 -34.32 35.75 -29.82
N LEU A 11 -35.23 36.04 -28.89
CA LEU A 11 -35.04 35.77 -27.45
C LEU A 11 -34.94 34.27 -27.17
N VAL A 12 -35.81 33.45 -27.76
CA VAL A 12 -35.77 31.99 -27.60
C VAL A 12 -34.48 31.40 -28.20
N ARG A 13 -34.06 31.85 -29.39
CA ARG A 13 -32.79 31.42 -29.99
C ARG A 13 -31.57 31.82 -29.16
N GLY A 14 -31.53 33.05 -28.64
CA GLY A 14 -30.46 33.51 -27.77
C GLY A 14 -30.36 32.70 -26.48
N CYS A 15 -31.51 32.35 -25.89
CA CYS A 15 -31.57 31.55 -24.67
C CYS A 15 -31.08 30.11 -24.90
N VAL A 16 -31.47 29.47 -26.01
CA VAL A 16 -30.99 28.13 -26.37
C VAL A 16 -29.48 28.12 -26.62
N VAL A 17 -28.94 29.12 -27.32
CA VAL A 17 -27.49 29.23 -27.55
C VAL A 17 -26.73 29.39 -26.24
N LEU A 18 -27.25 30.20 -25.31
CA LEU A 18 -26.65 30.38 -23.98
C LEU A 18 -26.64 29.08 -23.18
N VAL A 19 -27.76 28.36 -23.14
CA VAL A 19 -27.87 27.08 -22.41
C VAL A 19 -26.91 26.04 -22.99
N VAL A 20 -26.83 25.92 -24.32
CA VAL A 20 -25.91 25.00 -24.98
C VAL A 20 -24.45 25.37 -24.67
N ALA A 21 -24.11 26.65 -24.68
CA ALA A 21 -22.76 27.11 -24.36
C ALA A 21 -22.38 26.80 -22.90
N VAL A 22 -23.29 27.01 -21.94
CA VAL A 22 -23.06 26.70 -20.52
C VAL A 22 -22.88 25.20 -20.30
N VAL A 23 -23.75 24.36 -20.90
CA VAL A 23 -23.62 22.90 -20.80
C VAL A 23 -22.31 22.42 -21.42
N ALA A 24 -21.91 22.96 -22.58
CA ALA A 24 -20.64 22.63 -23.20
C ALA A 24 -19.43 23.01 -22.33
N LEU A 25 -19.45 24.21 -21.72
CA LEU A 25 -18.41 24.65 -20.76
C LEU A 25 -18.34 23.74 -19.53
N CYS A 26 -19.47 23.35 -18.96
CA CYS A 26 -19.52 22.41 -17.83
C CYS A 26 -18.94 21.04 -18.23
N LEU A 27 -19.27 20.53 -19.42
CA LEU A 27 -18.73 19.26 -19.91
C LEU A 27 -17.22 19.33 -20.13
N ILE A 28 -16.73 20.42 -20.75
CA ILE A 28 -15.28 20.63 -20.96
C ILE A 28 -14.56 20.71 -19.62
N SER A 29 -15.09 21.46 -18.65
CA SER A 29 -14.52 21.55 -17.31
C SER A 29 -14.48 20.19 -16.61
N GLY A 30 -15.57 19.42 -16.67
CA GLY A 30 -15.63 18.08 -16.07
C GLY A 30 -14.62 17.11 -16.69
N VAL A 31 -14.50 17.12 -18.02
CA VAL A 31 -13.50 16.31 -18.74
C VAL A 31 -12.08 16.74 -18.38
N ALA A 32 -11.81 18.06 -18.28
CA ALA A 32 -10.51 18.57 -17.90
C ALA A 32 -10.10 18.14 -16.48
N SER A 33 -11.03 18.18 -15.51
CA SER A 33 -10.78 17.69 -14.16
C SER A 33 -10.47 16.19 -14.14
N LEU A 34 -11.25 15.37 -14.86
CA LEU A 34 -11.00 13.92 -14.94
C LEU A 34 -9.63 13.61 -15.59
N LEU A 35 -9.25 14.35 -16.62
CA LEU A 35 -7.95 14.21 -17.26
C LEU A 35 -6.80 14.63 -16.34
N TYR A 36 -7.00 15.69 -15.55
CA TYR A 36 -6.02 16.14 -14.56
C TYR A 36 -5.83 15.10 -13.44
N ASP A 37 -6.92 14.55 -12.91
CA ASP A 37 -6.86 13.51 -11.88
C ASP A 37 -6.18 12.23 -12.41
N ALA A 38 -6.49 11.84 -13.65
CA ALA A 38 -5.85 10.69 -14.29
C ALA A 38 -4.35 10.93 -14.54
N TYR A 39 -3.97 12.16 -14.89
CA TYR A 39 -2.57 12.54 -15.06
C TYR A 39 -1.81 12.47 -13.73
N GLN A 40 -2.35 13.06 -12.67
CA GLN A 40 -1.78 13.02 -11.32
C GLN A 40 -1.63 11.59 -10.81
N ALA A 41 -2.65 10.74 -10.99
CA ALA A 41 -2.58 9.33 -10.62
C ALA A 41 -1.47 8.57 -11.35
N ARG A 42 -1.24 8.90 -12.64
CA ARG A 42 -0.18 8.27 -13.43
C ARG A 42 1.21 8.73 -13.02
N GLU A 43 1.37 10.01 -12.70
CA GLU A 43 2.62 10.57 -12.20
C GLU A 43 2.98 9.99 -10.83
N ALA A 44 2.02 9.92 -9.91
CA ALA A 44 2.19 9.25 -8.62
C ALA A 44 2.56 7.77 -8.78
N ALA A 45 1.92 7.05 -9.70
CA ALA A 45 2.26 5.65 -9.98
C ALA A 45 3.69 5.50 -10.52
N ALA A 46 4.14 6.40 -11.41
CA ALA A 46 5.51 6.40 -11.91
C ALA A 46 6.53 6.70 -10.79
N ALA A 47 6.21 7.63 -9.89
CA ALA A 47 7.05 7.97 -8.75
C ALA A 47 7.16 6.81 -7.74
N PHE A 48 6.06 6.08 -7.50
CA PHE A 48 6.12 4.84 -6.72
C PHE A 48 6.99 3.79 -7.40
N GLN A 49 6.87 3.61 -8.72
CA GLN A 49 7.72 2.67 -9.47
C GLN A 49 9.20 3.00 -9.36
N SER A 50 9.59 4.28 -9.43
CA SER A 50 11.00 4.66 -9.19
C SER A 50 11.45 4.33 -7.77
N MET A 51 10.58 4.50 -6.78
CA MET A 51 10.88 4.18 -5.39
C MET A 51 10.96 2.66 -5.12
N GLU A 52 10.28 1.80 -5.88
CA GLU A 52 10.31 0.34 -5.65
C GLU A 52 11.73 -0.24 -5.68
N ALA A 53 12.58 0.22 -6.60
CA ALA A 53 13.96 -0.25 -6.72
C ALA A 53 14.81 0.15 -5.51
N GLU A 54 14.69 1.40 -5.07
CA GLU A 54 15.42 1.90 -3.91
C GLU A 54 14.86 1.33 -2.60
N ALA A 55 13.54 1.12 -2.52
CA ALA A 55 12.88 0.48 -1.38
C ALA A 55 13.33 -0.97 -1.23
N LYS A 56 13.51 -1.71 -2.33
CA LYS A 56 14.08 -3.05 -2.31
C LYS A 56 15.47 -3.06 -1.70
N GLU A 57 16.33 -2.13 -2.10
CA GLU A 57 17.68 -2.00 -1.54
C GLU A 57 17.65 -1.62 -0.06
N ALA A 58 16.81 -0.64 0.32
CA ALA A 58 16.63 -0.23 1.71
C ALA A 58 16.12 -1.38 2.58
N CYS A 59 15.25 -2.24 2.06
CA CYS A 59 14.80 -3.43 2.78
C CYS A 59 15.91 -4.44 2.99
N ALA A 60 16.74 -4.70 1.97
CA ALA A 60 17.89 -5.57 2.14
C ALA A 60 18.83 -5.04 3.23
N GLN A 61 19.08 -3.73 3.26
CA GLN A 61 19.88 -3.08 4.30
C GLN A 61 19.23 -3.19 5.69
N CYS A 62 17.92 -2.99 5.79
CA CYS A 62 17.15 -3.11 7.04
C CYS A 62 17.32 -4.50 7.68
N PHE A 63 17.17 -5.56 6.89
CA PHE A 63 17.35 -6.93 7.38
C PHE A 63 18.80 -7.24 7.78
N GLN A 64 19.80 -6.63 7.13
CA GLN A 64 21.21 -6.82 7.45
C GLN A 64 21.67 -6.05 8.69
N ALA A 65 21.14 -4.84 8.91
CA ALA A 65 21.51 -3.99 10.04
C ALA A 65 21.04 -4.54 11.39
N GLY A 66 19.93 -5.28 11.40
CA GLY A 66 19.35 -5.83 12.62
C GLY A 66 18.59 -4.78 13.45
N ALA A 67 17.97 -5.21 14.56
CA ALA A 67 17.23 -4.28 15.41
C ALA A 67 18.20 -3.34 16.16
N PRO A 68 17.96 -2.01 16.16
CA PRO A 68 18.77 -1.09 16.94
C PRO A 68 18.65 -1.39 18.44
N VAL A 69 19.77 -1.32 19.16
CA VAL A 69 19.81 -1.52 20.61
C VAL A 69 19.73 -0.16 21.30
N GLY A 70 18.71 0.06 22.13
CA GLY A 70 18.63 1.24 23.01
C GLY A 70 18.15 2.54 22.37
N VAL A 71 17.61 2.51 21.15
CA VAL A 71 17.05 3.70 20.47
C VAL A 71 15.55 3.80 20.78
N ARG A 72 15.06 5.01 21.08
CA ARG A 72 13.62 5.28 21.12
C ARG A 72 13.08 5.20 19.70
N LEU A 73 12.27 4.19 19.44
CA LEU A 73 11.71 3.94 18.12
C LEU A 73 10.51 4.85 17.93
N HIS A 74 10.61 5.82 17.05
CA HIS A 74 9.48 6.65 16.65
C HIS A 74 9.18 6.41 15.19
N ARG A 75 7.88 6.37 14.84
CA ARG A 75 7.47 6.39 13.44
C ARG A 75 7.41 7.84 12.99
N GLU A 76 8.15 8.15 11.93
CA GLU A 76 7.99 9.42 11.24
C GLU A 76 7.02 9.28 10.07
N GLY A 77 6.17 10.31 9.89
CA GLY A 77 5.26 10.47 8.76
C GLY A 77 4.41 9.25 8.43
N LYS A 78 4.18 9.03 7.13
CA LYS A 78 3.35 7.93 6.63
C LYS A 78 4.19 6.72 6.23
N VAL A 79 3.52 5.57 6.24
CA VAL A 79 4.08 4.24 6.04
C VAL A 79 3.84 3.78 4.61
N LEU A 80 4.87 3.18 4.03
CA LEU A 80 4.76 2.30 2.89
C LEU A 80 5.23 0.90 3.26
N ALA A 81 4.38 -0.11 3.07
CA ALA A 81 4.75 -1.50 3.23
C ALA A 81 5.19 -2.08 1.89
N VAL A 82 6.32 -2.79 1.85
CA VAL A 82 6.88 -3.39 0.63
C VAL A 82 7.35 -4.82 0.87
N GLU A 83 7.23 -5.69 -0.13
CA GLU A 83 7.85 -7.02 -0.10
C GLU A 83 9.33 -6.91 -0.49
N SER A 84 10.23 -7.48 0.30
CA SER A 84 11.68 -7.31 0.14
C SER A 84 12.24 -7.97 -1.13
N ASP A 85 11.56 -8.99 -1.64
CA ASP A 85 11.97 -9.74 -2.83
C ASP A 85 11.73 -8.94 -4.12
N THR A 86 10.60 -8.23 -4.17
CA THR A 86 10.11 -7.53 -5.35
C THR A 86 10.24 -6.02 -5.26
N GLY A 87 10.34 -5.45 -4.06
CA GLY A 87 10.28 -4.00 -3.82
C GLY A 87 8.86 -3.43 -3.93
N LYS A 88 7.87 -4.26 -4.27
CA LYS A 88 6.50 -3.84 -4.56
C LYS A 88 5.73 -3.55 -3.28
N ALA A 89 4.84 -2.57 -3.36
CA ALA A 89 3.93 -2.26 -2.27
C ALA A 89 3.05 -3.46 -1.88
N ASN A 90 3.02 -3.81 -0.60
CA ASN A 90 2.08 -4.80 -0.07
C ASN A 90 0.73 -4.12 0.23
N GLY A 91 -0.15 -4.12 -0.78
CA GLY A 91 -1.47 -3.52 -0.66
C GLY A 91 -2.33 -4.11 0.47
N ARG A 92 -2.17 -5.40 0.78
CA ARG A 92 -2.96 -6.06 1.83
C ARG A 92 -2.57 -5.58 3.22
N LEU A 93 -1.27 -5.34 3.45
CA LEU A 93 -0.78 -4.78 4.70
C LEU A 93 -1.12 -3.30 4.82
N LEU A 94 -0.97 -2.54 3.72
CA LEU A 94 -1.38 -1.13 3.67
C LEU A 94 -2.86 -0.96 3.99
N MET A 95 -3.75 -1.79 3.45
CA MET A 95 -5.18 -1.72 3.76
C MET A 95 -5.51 -2.05 5.23
N ALA A 96 -4.64 -2.77 5.92
CA ALA A 96 -4.79 -3.07 7.35
C ALA A 96 -4.27 -1.94 8.27
N LEU A 97 -3.58 -0.94 7.72
CA LEU A 97 -3.15 0.25 8.46
C LEU A 97 -4.26 1.32 8.51
N PRO A 98 -4.35 2.10 9.61
CA PRO A 98 -5.21 3.27 9.69
C PRO A 98 -4.92 4.27 8.56
N THR A 99 -5.94 4.97 8.08
CA THR A 99 -5.83 5.82 6.88
C THR A 99 -4.78 6.90 7.02
N GLU A 100 -4.70 7.51 8.19
CA GLU A 100 -3.75 8.54 8.57
C GLU A 100 -2.29 8.08 8.50
N MET A 101 -2.03 6.77 8.62
CA MET A 101 -0.69 6.20 8.51
C MET A 101 -0.30 5.83 7.08
N ARG A 102 -1.22 5.85 6.11
CA ARG A 102 -0.99 5.32 4.76
C ARG A 102 -0.51 6.41 3.81
N ALA A 103 0.68 6.23 3.25
CA ALA A 103 1.17 7.10 2.20
C ALA A 103 0.30 6.96 0.94
N THR A 104 -0.18 8.09 0.44
CA THR A 104 -0.87 8.19 -0.85
C THR A 104 0.05 8.65 -1.97
N SER A 105 1.21 9.18 -1.62
CA SER A 105 2.26 9.59 -2.55
C SER A 105 3.66 9.35 -1.95
N PRO A 106 4.71 9.20 -2.78
CA PRO A 106 6.06 8.87 -2.30
C PRO A 106 6.65 9.90 -1.32
N GLU A 107 6.35 11.18 -1.49
CA GLU A 107 6.85 12.27 -0.64
C GLU A 107 6.30 12.26 0.80
N GLU A 108 5.17 11.58 1.01
CA GLU A 108 4.61 11.36 2.35
C GLU A 108 5.30 10.21 3.09
N VAL A 109 6.00 9.34 2.36
CA VAL A 109 6.68 8.17 2.93
C VAL A 109 7.86 8.64 3.76
N ARG A 110 7.80 8.33 5.05
CA ARG A 110 8.90 8.55 6.00
C ARG A 110 9.30 7.29 6.74
N THR A 111 8.47 6.26 6.66
CA THR A 111 8.78 4.92 7.19
C THR A 111 8.49 3.85 6.13
N LEU A 112 9.50 3.03 5.83
CA LEU A 112 9.31 1.79 5.07
C LEU A 112 9.10 0.62 6.01
N VAL A 113 8.14 -0.24 5.69
CA VAL A 113 7.93 -1.53 6.34
C VAL A 113 8.23 -2.63 5.34
N CYS A 114 9.37 -3.26 5.55
CA CYS A 114 9.91 -4.32 4.72
C CYS A 114 9.41 -5.68 5.20
N ILE A 115 8.80 -6.42 4.29
CA ILE A 115 8.27 -7.76 4.54
C ILE A 115 9.22 -8.75 3.88
N GLY A 116 9.88 -9.54 4.71
CA GLY A 116 10.86 -10.53 4.31
C GLY A 116 10.24 -11.71 3.56
N ALA A 117 11.11 -12.50 2.94
CA ALA A 117 10.73 -13.75 2.30
C ALA A 117 10.05 -14.73 3.28
N LYS A 118 9.24 -15.62 2.72
CA LYS A 118 8.58 -16.69 3.50
C LYS A 118 9.62 -17.72 3.94
N GLU A 119 9.69 -17.93 5.24
CA GLU A 119 10.47 -19.00 5.85
C GLU A 119 9.54 -20.14 6.26
N ARG A 120 9.89 -21.39 5.91
CA ARG A 120 9.17 -22.60 6.34
C ARG A 120 9.98 -23.28 7.44
N VAL A 121 9.54 -23.15 8.67
CA VAL A 121 10.19 -23.75 9.83
C VAL A 121 9.50 -25.07 10.16
N ARG A 122 10.29 -26.15 10.31
CA ARG A 122 9.73 -27.46 10.67
C ARG A 122 9.16 -27.39 12.09
N TYR A 123 7.86 -27.61 12.20
CA TYR A 123 7.13 -27.63 13.47
C TYR A 123 7.03 -29.05 14.03
N GLY A 124 6.92 -30.05 13.16
CA GLY A 124 6.79 -31.45 13.57
C GLY A 124 6.62 -32.40 12.38
N SER A 125 5.90 -33.48 12.63
CA SER A 125 5.53 -34.47 11.61
C SER A 125 4.15 -35.06 11.88
N TYR A 126 3.47 -35.45 10.81
CA TYR A 126 2.21 -36.19 10.85
C TYR A 126 2.45 -37.67 11.15
N GLU A 127 1.38 -38.43 11.41
CA GLU A 127 1.44 -39.87 11.71
C GLU A 127 2.08 -40.69 10.58
N ASP A 128 1.96 -40.24 9.33
CA ASP A 128 2.61 -40.86 8.17
C ASP A 128 4.09 -40.45 7.99
N GLY A 129 4.67 -39.76 8.98
CA GLY A 129 6.04 -39.28 8.97
C GLY A 129 6.28 -38.02 8.12
N ALA A 130 5.26 -37.51 7.40
CA ALA A 130 5.42 -36.33 6.58
C ALA A 130 5.67 -35.07 7.45
N PRO A 131 6.51 -34.12 7.02
CA PRO A 131 6.83 -32.94 7.81
C PRO A 131 5.67 -31.93 7.85
N ALA A 132 5.51 -31.29 8.99
CA ALA A 132 4.59 -30.17 9.21
C ALA A 132 5.39 -28.88 9.38
N TYR A 133 4.98 -27.80 8.71
CA TYR A 133 5.71 -26.53 8.71
C TYR A 133 4.88 -25.38 9.26
N GLU A 134 5.49 -24.57 10.11
CA GLU A 134 5.04 -23.22 10.41
C GLU A 134 5.64 -22.27 9.36
N VAL A 135 4.86 -21.27 8.94
CA VAL A 135 5.36 -20.21 8.06
C VAL A 135 5.74 -19.02 8.93
N ARG A 136 6.92 -18.45 8.72
CA ARG A 136 7.38 -17.23 9.38
C ARG A 136 7.79 -16.19 8.35
N ARG A 137 7.68 -14.92 8.71
CA ARG A 137 8.23 -13.80 7.95
C ARG A 137 9.01 -12.89 8.87
N GLN A 138 10.15 -12.42 8.40
CA GLN A 138 10.79 -11.27 9.04
C GLN A 138 10.09 -9.99 8.59
N VAL A 139 9.92 -9.07 9.52
CA VAL A 139 9.37 -7.74 9.27
C VAL A 139 10.37 -6.75 9.84
N CYS A 140 10.82 -5.85 8.98
CA CYS A 140 11.72 -4.78 9.35
C CYS A 140 11.05 -3.44 9.07
N ALA A 141 11.20 -2.45 9.95
CA ALA A 141 10.84 -1.09 9.62
C ALA A 141 12.07 -0.20 9.65
N CYS A 142 12.18 0.73 8.72
CA CYS A 142 13.26 1.71 8.65
C CYS A 142 12.75 3.09 8.25
N LEU A 143 13.48 4.13 8.64
CA LEU A 143 13.21 5.49 8.19
C LEU A 143 13.54 5.66 6.70
N TRP A 144 12.79 6.53 6.05
CA TRP A 144 12.96 6.85 4.63
C TRP A 144 13.19 8.36 4.45
N PRO A 145 14.18 8.77 3.64
CA PRO A 145 15.13 7.97 2.87
C PRO A 145 16.42 7.61 3.63
N GLU A 146 16.51 7.89 4.94
CA GLU A 146 17.74 7.70 5.74
C GLU A 146 18.18 6.23 5.85
N ARG A 147 17.24 5.28 5.73
CA ARG A 147 17.45 3.82 5.82
C ARG A 147 17.93 3.33 7.19
N SER A 148 17.77 4.14 8.24
CA SER A 148 18.03 3.74 9.62
C SER A 148 16.96 2.75 10.09
N THR A 149 17.39 1.61 10.62
CA THR A 149 16.46 0.55 11.05
C THR A 149 15.80 0.95 12.36
N LEU A 150 14.46 0.89 12.40
CA LEU A 150 13.64 1.10 13.59
C LEU A 150 13.43 -0.22 14.33
N PHE A 151 12.96 -1.26 13.66
CA PHE A 151 12.82 -2.57 14.29
C PHE A 151 13.01 -3.70 13.31
N LEU A 152 13.34 -4.85 13.87
CA LEU A 152 13.31 -6.14 13.20
C LEU A 152 12.60 -7.16 14.10
N ARG A 153 11.62 -7.85 13.53
CA ARG A 153 10.84 -8.88 14.21
C ARG A 153 10.58 -10.05 13.29
N THR A 154 10.49 -11.24 13.87
CA THR A 154 9.94 -12.41 13.16
C THR A 154 8.51 -12.58 13.58
N VAL A 155 7.60 -12.59 12.61
CA VAL A 155 6.18 -12.82 12.82
C VAL A 155 5.87 -14.22 12.34
N SER A 156 5.26 -15.01 13.22
CA SER A 156 4.84 -16.37 12.92
C SER A 156 3.43 -16.34 12.34
N GLY A 157 3.19 -17.19 11.36
CA GLY A 157 1.88 -17.37 10.77
C GLY A 157 1.06 -18.43 11.49
N GLY A 158 0.07 -18.96 10.79
CA GLY A 158 -0.75 -20.03 11.33
C GLY A 158 0.08 -21.29 11.59
N LEU A 159 -0.29 -22.04 12.63
CA LEU A 159 0.23 -23.39 12.82
C LEU A 159 -0.24 -24.32 11.69
N PRO A 160 0.55 -25.34 11.33
CA PRO A 160 0.07 -26.37 10.42
C PRO A 160 -1.18 -27.07 10.98
N PRO A 161 -2.09 -27.54 10.13
CA PRO A 161 -3.31 -28.21 10.58
C PRO A 161 -2.95 -29.48 11.38
N LYS A 162 -3.74 -29.80 12.41
CA LYS A 162 -3.51 -31.01 13.23
C LYS A 162 -3.62 -32.30 12.42
N ALA A 163 -4.50 -32.32 11.43
CA ALA A 163 -4.68 -33.42 10.49
C ALA A 163 -4.65 -32.89 9.06
N LYS A 164 -4.05 -33.66 8.15
CA LYS A 164 -4.00 -33.34 6.72
C LYS A 164 -4.89 -34.30 5.92
N THR A 165 -5.55 -33.77 4.91
CA THR A 165 -6.49 -34.52 4.06
C THR A 165 -5.80 -35.31 2.94
N GLY A 166 -4.46 -35.25 2.81
CA GLY A 166 -3.72 -35.88 1.72
C GLY A 166 -2.31 -36.33 2.10
N ARG A 167 -1.61 -36.94 1.14
CA ARG A 167 -0.21 -37.38 1.30
C ARG A 167 0.75 -36.19 1.22
N GLY A 168 1.92 -36.32 1.84
CA GLY A 168 2.98 -35.30 1.81
C GLY A 168 2.89 -34.25 2.92
N SER A 169 3.75 -33.23 2.82
CA SER A 169 3.86 -32.17 3.83
C SER A 169 2.67 -31.22 3.80
N ALA A 170 2.40 -30.56 4.93
CA ALA A 170 1.49 -29.43 4.98
C ALA A 170 2.11 -28.28 5.80
N SER A 171 1.70 -27.06 5.45
CA SER A 171 2.12 -25.83 6.11
C SER A 171 0.92 -25.11 6.68
N GLY A 172 1.13 -24.31 7.72
CA GLY A 172 0.15 -23.33 8.14
C GLY A 172 0.05 -22.13 7.18
N GLY A 173 -0.79 -21.16 7.55
CA GLY A 173 -1.00 -19.93 6.78
C GLY A 173 0.12 -18.92 6.96
N ASP A 174 0.21 -17.96 6.04
CA ASP A 174 1.06 -16.76 6.18
C ASP A 174 0.64 -15.94 7.42
N PRO A 175 1.54 -15.15 8.03
CA PRO A 175 1.16 -14.19 9.06
C PRO A 175 0.01 -13.28 8.63
N LEU A 176 -0.91 -13.03 9.55
CA LEU A 176 -2.05 -12.17 9.26
C LEU A 176 -1.59 -10.71 9.21
N PRO A 177 -2.15 -9.88 8.30
CA PRO A 177 -1.78 -8.47 8.23
C PRO A 177 -1.88 -7.74 9.57
N TYR A 178 -2.87 -8.07 10.40
CA TYR A 178 -3.03 -7.43 11.72
C TYR A 178 -1.85 -7.72 12.67
N GLU A 179 -1.25 -8.90 12.59
CA GLU A 179 -0.13 -9.28 13.45
C GLU A 179 1.08 -8.41 13.11
N ILE A 180 1.27 -8.11 11.83
CA ILE A 180 2.33 -7.24 11.34
C ILE A 180 2.01 -5.77 11.67
N THR A 181 0.77 -5.30 11.43
CA THR A 181 0.43 -3.89 11.65
C THR A 181 0.40 -3.48 13.11
N ARG A 182 0.11 -4.40 14.03
CA ARG A 182 0.19 -4.14 15.47
C ARG A 182 1.55 -3.57 15.88
N PHE A 183 2.64 -4.16 15.42
CA PHE A 183 3.99 -3.68 15.75
C PHE A 183 4.28 -2.29 15.17
N ILE A 184 3.75 -2.01 13.98
CA ILE A 184 3.88 -0.69 13.32
C ILE A 184 3.11 0.38 14.11
N GLN A 185 1.97 0.02 14.68
CA GLN A 185 1.14 0.91 15.50
C GLN A 185 1.70 1.13 16.90
N GLU A 186 2.44 0.16 17.44
CA GLU A 186 3.13 0.27 18.73
C GLU A 186 4.35 1.21 18.68
N LEU A 187 4.81 1.61 17.48
CA LEU A 187 5.79 2.67 17.33
C LEU A 187 5.15 4.02 17.65
N PRO A 188 5.59 4.74 18.70
CA PRO A 188 5.08 6.09 18.97
C PRO A 188 5.31 7.01 17.77
N GLY A 189 4.25 7.62 17.27
CA GLY A 189 4.34 8.64 16.22
C GLY A 189 4.78 9.99 16.78
N GLU A 190 5.47 10.78 15.95
CA GLU A 190 5.54 12.24 16.12
C GLU A 190 4.41 12.94 15.37
#